data_AF-A0A3A6MV01-F1
#
_entry.id   AF-A0A3A6MV01-F1
#
_cell.length_a   1.000
_cell.length_b   1.000
_cell.length_c   1.000
_cell.angle_alpha   90.00
_cell.angle_beta   90.00
_cell.angle_gamma   90.00
#
_symmetry.space_group_name_H-M   'P 1'
#
loop_
_entity.id
_entity.type
_entity.pdbx_description
1 polymer ?
#
loop_
_entity_poly.entity_id
_entity_poly.type
_entity_poly.pdbx_seq_one_letter_code
_entity_poly.pdbx_strand_id
1 'polypeptide(L)' 'MQYTVERGDTLFGICRRFGVQMQDVLRLNGQIRDPHIIVEEARKELKWGG' A
#
# COMPACT_ATOMS: atom_id res chain seq x y z
N MET A 1 10.19 5.04 3.22
CA MET A 1 9.82 5.59 1.90
C MET A 1 8.31 5.77 1.84
N GLN A 2 7.79 6.59 0.93
CA GLN A 2 6.36 6.87 0.81
C GLN A 2 5.93 6.80 -0.66
N TYR A 3 4.71 6.33 -0.91
CA TYR A 3 4.12 6.27 -2.25
C TYR A 3 2.65 6.66 -2.20
N THR A 4 2.27 7.56 -3.08
CA THR A 4 0.88 7.98 -3.25
C THR A 4 0.18 7.00 -4.18
N VAL A 5 -0.84 6.34 -3.66
CA VAL A 5 -1.60 5.33 -4.41
C VAL A 5 -2.43 5.99 -5.51
N GLU A 6 -2.41 5.43 -6.72
CA GLU A 6 -3.19 5.90 -7.85
C GLU A 6 -4.41 5.00 -8.12
N ARG A 7 -5.42 5.53 -8.80
CA ARG A 7 -6.65 4.77 -9.11
C ARG A 7 -6.30 3.58 -10.00
N GLY A 8 -6.63 2.37 -9.52
CA GLY A 8 -6.36 1.12 -10.25
C GLY A 8 -5.04 0.45 -9.89
N ASP A 9 -4.25 1.03 -8.99
CA ASP A 9 -3.18 0.29 -8.34
C ASP A 9 -3.76 -0.90 -7.54
N THR A 10 -2.91 -1.80 -7.06
CA THR A 10 -3.27 -2.75 -6.00
C THR A 10 -2.16 -2.78 -4.98
N LEU A 11 -2.46 -3.04 -3.71
CA LEU A 11 -1.42 -3.19 -2.69
C LEU A 11 -0.40 -4.26 -3.10
N PHE A 12 -0.86 -5.36 -3.68
CA PHE A 12 -0.02 -6.41 -4.23
C PHE A 12 0.87 -5.93 -5.38
N GLY A 13 0.32 -5.19 -6.35
CA GLY A 13 1.08 -4.64 -7.48
C GLY A 13 2.16 -3.65 -7.03
N ILE A 14 1.84 -2.78 -6.08
CA ILE A 14 2.78 -1.85 -5.45
C ILE A 14 3.89 -2.63 -4.73
N CYS A 15 3.52 -3.61 -3.88
CA CYS A 15 4.49 -4.42 -3.16
C CYS A 15 5.47 -5.13 -4.09
N ARG A 16 4.95 -5.74 -5.16
CA ARG A 16 5.76 -6.41 -6.19
C ARG A 16 6.68 -5.44 -6.93
N ARG A 17 6.19 -4.25 -7.28
CA ARG A 17 6.95 -3.21 -7.99
C ARG A 17 8.15 -2.72 -7.17
N PHE A 18 7.97 -2.54 -5.87
CA PHE A 18 9.00 -2.02 -4.97
C PHE A 18 9.77 -3.11 -4.22
N GLY A 19 9.45 -4.39 -4.43
CA GLY A 19 10.09 -5.51 -3.74
C GLY A 19 9.85 -5.53 -2.23
N VAL A 20 8.76 -4.92 -1.77
CA VAL A 20 8.42 -4.82 -0.35
C VAL A 20 7.40 -5.89 0.04
N GLN A 21 7.49 -6.40 1.27
CA GLN A 21 6.52 -7.38 1.75
C GLN A 21 5.22 -6.70 2.18
N MET A 22 4.09 -7.27 1.76
CA MET A 22 2.77 -6.74 2.07
C MET A 22 2.52 -6.65 3.58
N GLN A 23 3.03 -7.61 4.34
CA GLN A 23 2.96 -7.64 5.80
C GLN A 23 3.68 -6.44 6.46
N ASP A 24 4.78 -5.94 5.88
CA ASP A 24 5.46 -4.74 6.38
C ASP A 24 4.65 -3.47 6.10
N VAL A 25 4.03 -3.38 4.92
CA VAL A 25 3.15 -2.27 4.56
C VAL A 25 1.91 -2.27 5.46
N LEU A 26 1.28 -3.41 5.70
CA LEU A 26 0.12 -3.51 6.58
C LEU A 26 0.46 -3.14 8.04
N ARG A 27 1.59 -3.61 8.55
CA ARG A 27 2.06 -3.28 9.91
C ARG A 27 2.27 -1.79 10.09
N LEU A 28 2.85 -1.11 9.10
CA LEU A 28 3.13 0.33 9.14
C LEU A 28 1.91 1.19 8.85
N ASN A 29 0.84 0.59 8.33
CA ASN A 29 -0.42 1.26 8.02
C ASN A 29 -1.57 0.48 8.70
N GLY A 30 -1.59 0.42 10.04
CA GLY A 30 -2.60 -0.35 10.79
C GLY A 30 -4.07 0.08 10.58
N GLN A 31 -4.30 1.23 9.95
CA GLN A 31 -5.62 1.68 9.49
C GLN A 31 -6.15 0.90 8.27
N ILE A 32 -5.31 0.08 7.65
CA ILE A 32 -5.64 -0.75 6.51
C ILE A 32 -6.34 -2.03 6.98
N ARG A 33 -7.67 -2.05 6.88
CA ARG A 33 -8.48 -3.23 7.24
C ARG A 33 -8.77 -4.16 6.07
N ASP A 34 -8.84 -3.60 4.87
CA ASP A 34 -8.97 -4.35 3.64
C ASP A 34 -7.98 -3.78 2.61
N PRO A 35 -6.99 -4.57 2.17
CA PRO A 35 -5.97 -4.12 1.23
C PRO A 35 -6.52 -3.80 -0.18
N HIS A 36 -7.72 -4.26 -0.51
CA HIS A 36 -8.41 -3.91 -1.77
C HIS A 36 -9.11 -2.55 -1.67
N ILE A 37 -9.68 -2.22 -0.51
CA ILE A 37 -10.40 -0.94 -0.27
C ILE A 37 -9.47 0.28 -0.34
N ILE A 38 -8.17 0.07 -0.16
CA ILE A 38 -7.22 1.18 -0.04
C ILE A 38 -6.83 1.79 -1.35
N VAL A 39 -7.05 1.06 -2.42
CA VAL A 39 -6.69 1.51 -3.74
C VAL A 39 -7.88 2.01 -4.53
N GLU A 40 -9.09 1.56 -4.19
CA GLU A 40 -10.32 2.12 -4.76
C GLU A 40 -10.55 3.57 -4.31
N GLU A 41 -10.25 3.90 -3.05
CA GLU A 41 -10.42 5.24 -2.45
C GLU A 41 -9.19 6.15 -2.69
N ALA A 42 -8.53 6.04 -3.86
CA ALA A 42 -7.23 6.63 -4.20
C ALA A 42 -7.02 8.10 -3.73
N ARG A 43 -6.41 8.25 -2.55
CA ARG A 43 -5.72 9.46 -2.05
C ARG A 43 -4.85 9.19 -0.81
N LYS A 44 -4.40 7.95 -0.62
CA LYS A 44 -3.64 7.53 0.57
C LYS A 44 -2.17 7.38 0.24
N GLU A 45 -1.32 7.90 1.13
CA GLU A 45 0.13 7.66 1.11
C GLU A 45 0.42 6.36 1.86
N LEU A 46 1.04 5.39 1.19
CA LEU A 46 1.56 4.18 1.80
C LEU A 46 2.96 4.43 2.34
N LYS A 47 3.19 3.97 3.57
CA LYS A 47 4.51 4.00 4.21
C LYS A 47 5.08 2.60 4.29
N TRP A 48 6.35 2.45 3.92
CA TRP A 48 7.10 1.22 4.14
C TRP A 48 8.55 1.49 4.56
N GLY A 49 9.12 0.49 5.26
CA GLY A 49 10.52 0.45 5.67
C GLY A 49 11.38 -0.13 4.55
N GLY A 50 12.53 0.51 4.31
CA GLY A 50 13.69 -0.11 3.66
C GLY A 50 14.68 -0.55 4.72
#